data_AF-A0A3D4CWH3-F1
#
_entry.id   AF-A0A3D4CWH3-F1
#
_cell.length_a   1.000
_cell.length_b   1.000
_cell.length_c   1.000
_cell.angle_alpha   90.00
_cell.angle_beta   90.00
_cell.angle_gamma   90.00
#
_symmetry.space_group_name_H-M   'P 1'
#
loop_
_entity.id
_entity.type
_entity.pdbx_description
1 polymer ?
#
loop_
_entity_poly.entity_id
_entity_poly.type
_entity_poly.pdbx_seq_one_letter_code
_entity_poly.pdbx_strand_id
1 'polypeptide(L)'
;MTPPSDLVRKPKAPPKSKIASGIVARKEKPEGATAVMVRPLMAKGNRDNEEETFYVKLRAEADRGLIDMGRGTLHLGFHLDPIHTVHWNNLAEPLCFELKGPAGIKLSNGKGSAPKVNAPSDIDPREFLIEIDSSVGKIGQPLHLEVSYFACDDEEGWCRAVTHQYEIELRRDRDAGSVRSPGAGRGFDRRQQPGGRGGFGQRRRPDPEQMLERLDTNGDGVISLAEARGPMIDRFKTMDADNDGSLSRNELQQHFERRSSRR
;
A
#
# COMPACT_ATOMS: atom_id res chain seq x y z
N MET A 1 -12.03 -27.49 10.71
CA MET A 1 -11.51 -26.19 10.24
C MET A 1 -12.58 -25.16 10.53
N THR A 2 -12.30 -24.18 11.39
CA THR A 2 -13.27 -23.15 11.79
C THR A 2 -13.55 -22.24 10.60
N PRO A 3 -14.82 -22.02 10.21
CA PRO A 3 -15.13 -21.16 9.08
C PRO A 3 -14.71 -19.71 9.38
N PRO A 4 -14.29 -18.92 8.37
CA PRO A 4 -13.77 -17.55 8.58
C PRO A 4 -14.75 -16.61 9.29
N SER A 5 -16.05 -16.92 9.25
CA SER A 5 -17.14 -16.19 9.92
C SER A 5 -17.12 -16.33 11.45
N ASP A 6 -16.53 -17.40 11.98
CA ASP A 6 -16.45 -17.67 13.42
C ASP A 6 -15.20 -17.05 14.06
N LEU A 7 -14.39 -16.34 13.27
CA LEU A 7 -13.29 -15.53 13.78
C LEU A 7 -13.86 -14.24 14.39
N VAL A 8 -14.08 -14.26 15.70
CA VAL A 8 -14.41 -13.07 16.50
C VAL A 8 -13.21 -12.11 16.48
N ARG A 9 -13.12 -11.29 15.43
CA ARG A 9 -12.20 -10.15 15.39
C ARG A 9 -12.74 -9.13 16.37
N LYS A 10 -12.24 -9.14 17.60
CA LYS A 10 -12.40 -7.98 18.49
C LYS A 10 -11.61 -6.84 17.84
N PRO A 11 -12.22 -5.77 17.34
CA PRO A 11 -11.47 -4.58 16.97
C PRO A 11 -10.99 -3.97 18.28
N LYS A 12 -9.86 -4.46 18.81
CA LYS A 12 -9.14 -3.74 19.84
C LYS A 12 -8.64 -2.49 19.14
N ALA A 13 -9.27 -1.35 19.43
CA ALA A 13 -8.76 -0.07 18.99
C ALA A 13 -7.27 -0.02 19.38
N PRO A 14 -6.38 0.42 18.47
CA PRO A 14 -4.98 0.56 18.83
C PRO A 14 -4.89 1.41 20.10
N PRO A 15 -4.05 1.01 21.08
CA PRO A 15 -3.88 1.81 22.28
C PRO A 15 -3.55 3.24 21.85
N LYS A 16 -4.29 4.23 22.39
CA LYS A 16 -3.97 5.63 22.15
C LYS A 16 -2.60 5.88 22.79
N SER A 17 -1.55 5.92 21.97
CA SER A 17 -0.22 6.25 22.46
C SER A 17 -0.30 7.63 23.12
N LYS A 18 0.17 7.74 24.37
CA LYS A 18 0.35 9.05 25.03
C LYS A 18 1.50 9.86 24.41
N ILE A 19 2.22 9.22 23.49
CA ILE A 19 3.41 9.68 22.81
C ILE A 19 3.00 10.58 21.66
N ALA A 20 3.71 11.70 21.52
CA ALA A 20 3.35 12.73 20.57
C ALA A 20 3.54 12.26 19.12
N SER A 21 2.73 12.82 18.22
CA SER A 21 2.82 12.60 16.77
C SER A 21 2.46 13.89 16.02
N GLY A 22 2.92 14.02 14.78
CA GLY A 22 2.76 15.21 13.95
C GLY A 22 3.70 16.37 14.29
N ILE A 23 4.80 16.10 14.98
CA ILE A 23 5.84 17.07 15.34
C ILE A 23 6.90 17.16 14.24
N VAL A 24 7.34 16.02 13.72
CA VAL A 24 8.34 15.99 12.64
C VAL A 24 7.63 16.21 11.31
N ALA A 25 8.01 17.27 10.60
CA ALA A 25 7.48 17.58 9.28
C ALA A 25 7.79 16.46 8.28
N ARG A 26 6.75 15.96 7.61
CA ARG A 26 6.87 14.96 6.54
C ARG A 26 7.61 15.53 5.34
N LYS A 27 8.43 14.72 4.68
CA LYS A 27 9.07 15.11 3.43
C LYS A 27 8.17 14.78 2.25
N GLU A 28 8.11 15.68 1.28
CA GLU A 28 7.41 15.41 0.02
C GLU A 28 8.23 14.40 -0.79
N LYS A 29 7.59 13.28 -1.10
CA LYS A 29 8.18 12.25 -1.95
C LYS A 29 8.28 12.75 -3.39
N PRO A 30 9.31 12.34 -4.14
CA PRO A 30 9.41 12.74 -5.53
C PRO A 30 8.20 12.22 -6.34
N GLU A 31 7.77 12.99 -7.34
CA GLU A 31 6.59 12.62 -8.12
C GLU A 31 6.84 11.29 -8.86
N GLY A 32 5.90 10.35 -8.73
CA GLY A 32 6.05 9.02 -9.34
C GLY A 32 7.10 8.14 -8.66
N ALA A 33 7.55 8.48 -7.45
CA ALA A 33 8.40 7.63 -6.63
C ALA A 33 7.80 6.23 -6.50
N THR A 34 8.65 5.23 -6.65
CA THR A 34 8.28 3.82 -6.51
C THR A 34 9.17 3.18 -5.48
N ALA A 35 8.58 2.32 -4.64
CA ALA A 35 9.35 1.53 -3.69
C ALA A 35 10.42 0.69 -4.41
N VAL A 36 11.63 0.71 -3.86
CA VAL A 36 12.76 -0.06 -4.35
C VAL A 36 13.07 -1.21 -3.41
N MET A 37 13.74 -2.24 -3.94
CA MET A 37 14.07 -3.42 -3.16
C MET A 37 15.07 -3.08 -2.04
N VAL A 38 14.71 -3.46 -0.82
CA VAL A 38 15.56 -3.30 0.37
C VAL A 38 15.78 -4.67 1.00
N ARG A 39 17.03 -4.98 1.34
CA ARG A 39 17.41 -6.22 2.03
C ARG A 39 18.17 -5.91 3.31
N PRO A 40 17.73 -6.38 4.49
CA PRO A 40 18.54 -6.29 5.69
C PRO A 40 19.76 -7.21 5.58
N LEU A 41 20.92 -6.69 5.95
CA LEU A 41 22.16 -7.44 6.08
C LEU A 41 22.25 -7.96 7.52
N MET A 42 21.79 -9.19 7.74
CA MET A 42 21.98 -9.86 9.03
C MET A 42 23.46 -10.16 9.23
N ALA A 43 23.99 -9.92 10.43
CA ALA A 43 25.36 -10.29 10.76
C ALA A 43 25.55 -11.82 10.58
N LYS A 44 26.33 -12.23 9.57
CA LYS A 44 26.65 -13.64 9.33
C LYS A 44 27.45 -14.18 10.52
N GLY A 45 26.83 -15.01 11.37
CA GLY A 45 27.57 -15.73 12.40
C GLY A 45 26.78 -16.28 13.57
N ASN A 46 25.55 -15.82 13.82
CA ASN A 46 24.78 -16.29 14.96
C ASN A 46 23.45 -16.87 14.52
N ARG A 47 23.42 -18.19 14.35
CA ARG A 47 22.14 -18.93 14.41
C ARG A 47 21.62 -19.02 15.86
N ASP A 48 22.41 -18.58 16.85
CA ASP A 48 22.13 -18.77 18.28
C ASP A 48 22.21 -17.50 19.16
N ASN A 49 22.54 -16.30 18.64
CA ASN A 49 22.37 -15.05 19.42
C ASN A 49 21.14 -14.30 18.92
N GLU A 50 20.22 -14.05 19.87
CA GLU A 50 19.16 -13.04 19.91
C GLU A 50 18.65 -12.55 18.55
N GLU A 51 17.44 -12.98 18.20
CA GLU A 51 16.64 -12.48 17.08
C GLU A 51 16.84 -10.98 16.88
N GLU A 52 17.64 -10.60 15.86
CA GLU A 52 17.89 -9.20 15.52
C GLU A 52 16.54 -8.55 15.24
N THR A 53 16.08 -7.73 16.18
CA THR A 53 14.71 -7.23 16.20
C THR A 53 14.66 -5.89 15.48
N PHE A 54 13.85 -5.85 14.42
CA PHE A 54 13.68 -4.66 13.60
C PHE A 54 12.58 -3.76 14.16
N TYR A 55 12.94 -2.96 15.16
CA TYR A 55 12.05 -1.94 15.72
C TYR A 55 11.67 -0.84 14.73
N VAL A 56 12.53 -0.62 13.73
CA VAL A 56 12.35 0.40 12.69
C VAL A 56 12.35 -0.24 11.32
N LYS A 57 11.26 -0.03 10.59
CA LYS A 57 11.08 -0.40 9.20
C LYS A 57 11.58 0.70 8.26
N LEU A 58 12.59 0.35 7.48
CA LEU A 58 13.04 1.17 6.36
C LEU A 58 12.09 1.06 5.17
N ARG A 59 11.68 2.20 4.61
CA ARG A 59 11.07 2.30 3.28
C ARG A 59 11.93 3.18 2.40
N ALA A 60 12.45 2.60 1.32
CA ALA A 60 13.16 3.33 0.29
C ALA A 60 12.28 3.45 -0.96
N GLU A 61 12.11 4.66 -1.46
CA GLU A 61 11.37 4.96 -2.69
C GLU A 61 12.23 5.84 -3.60
N ALA A 62 12.32 5.49 -4.87
CA ALA A 62 13.13 6.21 -5.85
C ALA A 62 12.24 6.73 -6.97
N ASP A 63 12.58 7.91 -7.50
CA ASP A 63 11.95 8.37 -8.73
C ASP A 63 12.37 7.51 -9.95
N ARG A 64 11.67 7.69 -11.07
CA ARG A 64 11.95 6.92 -12.28
C ARG A 64 13.31 7.24 -12.89
N GLY A 65 13.77 8.50 -12.79
CA GLY A 65 15.06 8.90 -13.34
C GLY A 65 16.20 8.17 -12.65
N LEU A 66 16.11 8.00 -11.34
CA LEU A 66 17.09 7.28 -10.56
C LEU A 66 17.10 5.78 -10.91
N ILE A 67 15.93 5.16 -11.06
CA ILE A 67 15.81 3.73 -11.39
C ILE A 67 16.30 3.44 -12.82
N ASP A 68 15.95 4.29 -13.79
CA ASP A 68 16.16 4.00 -15.21
C ASP A 68 17.48 4.59 -15.74
N MET A 69 17.82 5.81 -15.31
CA MET A 69 18.98 6.57 -15.81
C MET A 69 20.13 6.65 -14.79
N GLY A 70 19.90 6.30 -13.52
CA GLY A 70 20.88 6.44 -12.44
C GLY A 70 21.04 7.87 -11.93
N ARG A 71 20.09 8.76 -12.24
CA ARG A 71 20.10 10.17 -11.79
C ARG A 71 18.71 10.60 -11.31
N GLY A 72 18.60 11.03 -10.06
CA GLY A 72 17.35 11.49 -9.45
C GLY A 72 17.37 11.38 -7.93
N THR A 73 16.20 11.43 -7.33
CA THR A 73 15.99 11.49 -5.89
C THR A 73 15.63 10.13 -5.30
N LEU A 74 16.32 9.76 -4.22
CA LEU A 74 16.01 8.65 -3.33
C LEU A 74 15.38 9.19 -2.04
N HIS A 75 14.16 8.76 -1.74
CA HIS A 75 13.49 9.00 -0.47
C HIS A 75 13.73 7.82 0.49
N LEU A 76 14.31 8.08 1.65
CA LEU A 76 14.46 7.13 2.74
C LEU A 76 13.52 7.51 3.90
N GLY A 77 12.63 6.61 4.29
CA GLY A 77 11.73 6.79 5.42
C GLY A 77 11.92 5.70 6.47
N PHE A 78 12.31 6.09 7.67
CA PHE A 78 12.44 5.22 8.83
C PHE A 78 11.17 5.30 9.68
N HIS A 79 10.43 4.21 9.75
CA HIS A 79 9.14 4.13 10.45
C HIS A 79 9.26 3.17 11.62
N LEU A 80 8.83 3.55 12.82
CA LEU A 80 8.71 2.58 13.92
C LEU A 80 7.71 1.49 13.52
N ASP A 81 8.05 0.23 13.78
CA ASP A 81 7.16 -0.89 13.47
C ASP A 81 6.05 -0.97 14.52
N PRO A 82 4.76 -0.87 14.13
CA PRO A 82 3.65 -0.90 15.09
C PRO A 82 3.52 -2.19 15.89
N ILE A 83 4.22 -3.26 15.50
CA ILE A 83 4.26 -4.52 16.27
C ILE A 83 5.02 -4.32 17.58
N HIS A 84 6.04 -3.46 17.57
CA HIS A 84 6.85 -3.13 18.73
C HIS A 84 6.32 -1.80 19.29
N THR A 85 5.90 -1.78 20.55
CA THR A 85 5.32 -0.61 21.25
C THR A 85 6.36 0.48 21.57
N VAL A 86 7.34 0.65 20.70
CA VAL A 86 8.49 1.52 20.88
C VAL A 86 8.25 2.93 20.34
N HIS A 87 9.08 3.87 20.80
CA HIS A 87 9.09 5.26 20.38
C HIS A 87 10.51 5.81 20.26
N TRP A 88 10.63 6.98 19.63
CA TRP A 88 11.88 7.73 19.55
C TRP A 88 12.16 8.46 20.85
N ASN A 89 13.38 8.33 21.36
CA ASN A 89 13.87 9.18 22.45
C ASN A 89 14.63 10.38 21.87
N ASN A 90 14.02 11.56 21.92
CA ASN A 90 14.60 12.80 21.37
C ASN A 90 15.59 13.48 22.33
N LEU A 91 15.70 12.98 23.58
CA LEU A 91 16.71 13.43 24.53
C LEU A 91 18.06 12.73 24.30
N ALA A 92 18.03 11.56 23.64
CA ALA A 92 19.21 10.82 23.23
C ALA A 92 19.79 11.34 21.90
N GLU A 93 20.82 10.67 21.40
CA GLU A 93 21.33 10.97 20.07
C GLU A 93 20.26 10.68 19.00
N PRO A 94 20.06 11.61 18.05
CA PRO A 94 19.08 11.42 16.99
C PRO A 94 19.48 10.26 16.07
N LEU A 95 18.49 9.63 15.45
CA LEU A 95 18.72 8.65 14.39
C LEU A 95 19.71 9.21 13.37
N CYS A 96 20.77 8.48 13.10
CA CYS A 96 21.77 8.82 12.11
C CYS A 96 21.95 7.69 11.11
N PHE A 97 22.28 8.03 9.87
CA PHE A 97 22.56 7.02 8.86
C PHE A 97 23.74 7.45 7.98
N GLU A 98 24.39 6.45 7.41
CA GLU A 98 25.42 6.59 6.39
C GLU A 98 25.03 5.72 5.19
N LEU A 99 24.86 6.36 4.03
CA LEU A 99 24.59 5.74 2.74
C LEU A 99 25.86 5.76 1.89
N LYS A 100 26.32 4.59 1.47
CA LYS A 100 27.47 4.38 0.60
C LYS A 100 27.02 3.81 -0.73
N GLY A 101 27.38 4.50 -1.81
CA GLY A 101 27.19 3.99 -3.17
C GLY A 101 28.45 3.30 -3.71
N PRO A 102 28.32 2.48 -4.77
CA PRO A 102 29.45 2.01 -5.55
C PRO A 102 30.24 3.17 -6.19
N ALA A 103 31.45 2.89 -6.65
CA ALA A 103 32.34 3.88 -7.25
C ALA A 103 31.68 4.56 -8.46
N GLY A 104 31.82 5.89 -8.56
CA GLY A 104 31.31 6.69 -9.69
C GLY A 104 29.92 7.32 -9.47
N ILE A 105 29.35 7.18 -8.27
CA ILE A 105 28.11 7.85 -7.87
C ILE A 105 28.42 9.06 -6.98
N LYS A 106 27.77 10.19 -7.27
CA LYS A 106 27.74 11.36 -6.39
C LYS A 106 26.44 11.35 -5.58
N LEU A 107 26.56 11.54 -4.28
CA LEU A 107 25.44 11.68 -3.34
C LEU A 107 25.44 13.11 -2.80
N SER A 108 24.31 13.79 -2.77
CA SER A 108 24.23 15.12 -2.14
C SER A 108 24.52 15.03 -0.63
N ASN A 109 23.85 14.10 0.05
CA ASN A 109 23.97 13.88 1.49
C ASN A 109 24.10 12.37 1.77
N GLY A 110 25.33 11.84 1.72
CA GLY A 110 25.62 10.45 2.10
C GLY A 110 25.53 10.18 3.60
N LYS A 111 25.42 11.22 4.43
CA LYS A 111 25.18 11.12 5.87
C LYS A 111 23.99 11.99 6.25
N GLY A 112 23.10 11.48 7.08
CA GLY A 112 21.96 12.24 7.57
C GLY A 112 21.70 11.98 9.04
N SER A 113 21.11 12.96 9.71
CA SER A 113 20.71 12.88 11.10
C SER A 113 19.31 13.47 11.25
N ALA A 114 18.47 12.83 12.06
CA ALA A 114 17.12 13.26 12.30
C ALA A 114 17.10 14.65 12.96
N PRO A 115 16.10 15.50 12.63
CA PRO A 115 15.99 16.81 13.23
C PRO A 115 15.73 16.68 14.73
N LYS A 116 16.38 17.56 15.52
CA LYS A 116 16.07 17.71 16.93
C LYS A 116 14.68 18.35 17.07
N VAL A 117 13.85 17.77 17.92
CA VAL A 117 12.49 18.24 18.20
C VAL A 117 12.36 18.55 19.69
N ASN A 118 11.41 19.43 20.02
CA ASN A 118 11.23 19.89 21.39
C ASN A 118 10.52 18.87 22.29
N ALA A 119 9.79 17.91 21.72
CA ALA A 119 9.14 16.87 22.50
C ALA A 119 10.17 15.82 22.96
N PRO A 120 10.09 15.32 24.21
CA PRO A 120 11.04 14.33 24.73
C PRO A 120 10.95 12.98 24.00
N SER A 121 9.77 12.62 23.50
CA SER A 121 9.54 11.43 22.70
C SER A 121 8.44 11.65 21.65
N ASP A 122 8.53 10.90 20.55
CA ASP A 122 7.52 10.89 19.48
C ASP A 122 7.52 9.55 18.70
N ILE A 123 6.54 9.39 17.82
CA ILE A 123 6.41 8.23 16.92
C ILE A 123 6.51 8.59 15.43
N ASP A 124 6.93 9.81 15.11
CA ASP A 124 6.91 10.30 13.74
C ASP A 124 8.00 9.67 12.87
N PRO A 125 7.72 9.37 11.60
CA PRO A 125 8.72 8.81 10.73
C PRO A 125 9.86 9.80 10.46
N ARG A 126 11.09 9.29 10.39
CA ARG A 126 12.26 10.09 10.03
C ARG A 126 12.50 9.94 8.53
N GLU A 127 12.25 11.01 7.78
CA GLU A 127 12.27 11.01 6.32
C GLU A 127 13.40 11.89 5.76
N PHE A 128 14.09 11.39 4.74
CA PHE A 128 15.23 12.02 4.11
C PHE A 128 15.14 11.90 2.59
N LEU A 129 15.58 12.95 1.90
CA LEU A 129 15.72 12.99 0.44
C LEU A 129 17.20 13.08 0.10
N ILE A 130 17.65 12.19 -0.79
CA ILE A 130 19.04 12.11 -1.22
C ILE A 130 19.06 12.21 -2.72
N GLU A 131 19.74 13.21 -3.24
CA GLU A 131 20.00 13.34 -4.67
C GLU A 131 21.17 12.44 -5.03
N ILE A 132 20.96 11.60 -6.04
CA ILE A 132 21.94 10.64 -6.53
C ILE A 132 22.21 10.93 -8.00
N ASP A 133 23.48 11.10 -8.34
CA ASP A 133 23.93 11.31 -9.72
C ASP A 133 25.04 10.31 -10.08
N SER A 134 24.70 9.34 -10.93
CA SER A 134 25.66 8.42 -11.54
C SER A 134 26.18 8.97 -12.86
N SER A 135 27.49 9.18 -12.94
CA SER A 135 28.16 9.58 -14.20
C SER A 135 28.27 8.44 -15.22
N VAL A 136 27.98 7.19 -14.80
CA VAL A 136 28.15 5.97 -15.62
C VAL A 136 26.80 5.41 -16.09
N GLY A 137 25.70 6.13 -15.82
CA GLY A 137 24.33 5.72 -16.17
C GLY A 137 23.69 4.83 -15.10
N LYS A 138 22.89 3.85 -15.53
CA LYS A 138 22.06 3.03 -14.64
C LYS A 138 22.90 2.32 -13.56
N ILE A 139 22.46 2.44 -12.31
CA ILE A 139 23.12 1.85 -11.15
C ILE A 139 22.64 0.42 -10.97
N GLY A 140 23.52 -0.55 -11.27
CA GLY A 140 23.21 -1.98 -11.14
C GLY A 140 23.60 -2.60 -9.79
N GLN A 141 24.54 -1.98 -9.07
CA GLN A 141 25.02 -2.47 -7.76
C GLN A 141 24.20 -1.86 -6.62
N PRO A 142 24.02 -2.58 -5.50
CA PRO A 142 23.26 -2.07 -4.36
C PRO A 142 23.99 -0.90 -3.66
N LEU A 143 23.20 0.01 -3.09
CA LEU A 143 23.68 1.00 -2.13
C LEU A 143 23.68 0.37 -0.74
N HIS A 144 24.72 0.63 0.04
CA HIS A 144 24.84 0.13 1.40
C HIS A 144 24.42 1.23 2.37
N LEU A 145 23.41 0.95 3.18
CA LEU A 145 22.92 1.86 4.19
C LEU A 145 23.21 1.28 5.58
N GLU A 146 23.87 2.05 6.43
CA GLU A 146 23.96 1.79 7.86
C GLU A 146 23.13 2.83 8.60
N VAL A 147 22.29 2.40 9.55
CA VAL A 147 21.48 3.30 10.37
C VAL A 147 21.64 2.93 11.83
N SER A 148 21.84 3.93 12.67
CA SER A 148 21.90 3.80 14.13
C SER A 148 20.82 4.65 14.77
N TYR A 149 20.11 4.08 15.75
CA TYR A 149 18.99 4.73 16.42
C TYR A 149 18.76 4.16 17.82
N PHE A 150 17.97 4.89 18.62
CA PHE A 150 17.47 4.43 19.91
C PHE A 150 15.98 4.11 19.80
N ALA A 151 15.60 2.90 20.19
CA ALA A 151 14.21 2.51 20.40
C ALA A 151 13.95 2.37 21.90
N CYS A 152 12.91 3.03 22.39
CA CYS A 152 12.52 2.97 23.80
C CYS A 152 11.10 2.44 23.97
N ASP A 153 10.89 1.63 25.00
CA ASP A 153 9.58 1.16 25.44
C ASP A 153 9.34 1.64 26.88
N ASP A 154 8.31 2.45 27.08
CA ASP A 154 7.96 3.01 28.40
C ASP A 154 7.23 2.00 29.29
N GLU A 155 6.53 1.03 28.72
CA GLU A 155 5.79 0.01 29.49
C GLU A 155 6.75 -1.00 30.10
N GLU A 156 7.76 -1.41 29.33
CA GLU A 156 8.82 -2.31 29.80
C GLU A 156 10.01 -1.56 30.41
N GLY A 157 10.11 -0.25 30.21
CA GLY A 157 11.09 0.62 30.86
C GLY A 157 12.53 0.50 30.34
N TRP A 158 12.71 0.23 29.04
CA TRP A 158 14.04 0.08 28.44
C TRP A 158 14.25 0.99 27.22
N CYS A 159 15.52 1.29 26.94
CA CYS A 159 15.98 1.98 25.73
C CYS A 159 17.18 1.23 25.14
N ARG A 160 17.07 0.79 23.88
CA ARG A 160 18.13 0.03 23.19
C ARG A 160 18.72 0.87 22.07
N ALA A 161 20.05 0.96 22.04
CA ALA A 161 20.79 1.42 20.87
C ALA A 161 20.84 0.28 19.86
N VAL A 162 20.40 0.54 18.63
CA VAL A 162 20.29 -0.46 17.57
C VAL A 162 20.96 0.08 16.32
N THR A 163 21.78 -0.76 15.68
CA THR A 163 22.41 -0.46 14.40
C THR A 163 22.06 -1.54 13.41
N HIS A 164 21.48 -1.15 12.27
CA HIS A 164 21.13 -2.08 11.19
C HIS A 164 21.82 -1.69 9.89
N GLN A 165 22.18 -2.70 9.12
CA GLN A 165 22.73 -2.53 7.78
C GLN A 165 21.74 -3.05 6.73
N TYR A 166 21.66 -2.36 5.59
CA TYR A 166 20.78 -2.70 4.49
C TYR A 166 21.50 -2.57 3.15
N GLU A 167 21.10 -3.43 2.21
CA GLU A 167 21.34 -3.25 0.78
C GLU A 167 20.08 -2.70 0.11
N ILE A 168 20.24 -1.58 -0.60
CA ILE A 168 19.16 -0.97 -1.39
C ILE A 168 19.50 -1.19 -2.86
N GLU A 169 18.69 -1.99 -3.54
CA GLU A 169 18.81 -2.19 -4.98
C GLU A 169 17.84 -1.23 -5.70
N LEU A 170 18.35 -0.42 -6.62
CA LEU A 170 17.56 0.53 -7.43
C LEU A 170 16.76 -0.18 -8.54
N ARG A 171 15.93 -1.12 -8.12
CA ARG A 171 14.90 -1.80 -8.92
C ARG A 171 13.58 -1.73 -8.16
N ARG A 172 12.49 -1.64 -8.91
CA ARG A 172 11.14 -1.64 -8.34
C ARG A 172 10.89 -2.89 -7.49
N ASP A 173 10.48 -2.66 -6.25
CA ASP A 173 9.89 -3.68 -5.40
C ASP A 173 8.43 -3.91 -5.84
N ARG A 174 8.13 -5.15 -6.22
CA ARG A 174 6.78 -5.55 -6.69
C ARG A 174 5.84 -5.85 -5.53
N ASP A 175 6.38 -6.17 -4.37
CA ASP A 175 5.66 -6.64 -3.19
C ASP A 175 5.44 -5.52 -2.17
N ALA A 176 6.18 -4.41 -2.27
CA ALA A 176 6.09 -3.25 -1.37
C ALA A 176 4.71 -2.54 -1.30
N GLY A 177 3.77 -2.89 -2.19
CA GLY A 177 2.47 -2.25 -2.32
C GLY A 177 2.55 -0.80 -2.82
N SER A 178 1.62 -0.38 -3.65
CA SER A 178 1.55 1.02 -4.10
C SER A 178 0.47 1.77 -3.32
N VAL A 179 0.83 2.74 -2.51
CA VAL A 179 -0.15 3.71 -1.99
C VAL A 179 -0.46 4.66 -3.13
N ARG A 180 -1.67 4.59 -3.70
CA ARG A 180 -2.13 5.59 -4.67
C ARG A 180 -2.32 6.89 -3.89
N SER A 181 -1.53 7.92 -4.19
CA SER A 181 -1.67 9.24 -3.55
C SER A 181 -3.12 9.73 -3.66
N PRO A 182 -3.76 10.19 -2.56
CA PRO A 182 -5.08 10.80 -2.60
C PRO A 182 -4.95 12.17 -3.32
N GLY A 183 -5.07 12.18 -4.65
CA GLY A 183 -4.86 13.39 -5.45
C GLY A 183 -4.48 13.11 -6.89
N ALA A 184 -3.93 11.94 -7.20
CA ALA A 184 -3.84 11.47 -8.57
C ALA A 184 -5.26 11.12 -9.03
N GLY A 185 -5.83 11.95 -9.91
CA GLY A 185 -7.21 11.87 -10.35
C GLY A 185 -7.66 10.45 -10.72
N ARG A 186 -8.96 10.19 -10.59
CA ARG A 186 -9.63 8.98 -11.08
C ARG A 186 -9.54 8.90 -12.62
N GLY A 187 -8.34 8.76 -13.16
CA GLY A 187 -8.07 8.51 -14.56
C GLY A 187 -7.56 7.08 -14.69
N PHE A 188 -8.40 6.20 -15.21
CA PHE A 188 -7.94 4.96 -15.83
C PHE A 188 -7.09 5.33 -17.05
N ASP A 189 -5.83 5.72 -16.83
CA ASP A 189 -4.89 5.92 -17.91
C ASP A 189 -4.41 4.54 -18.40
N ARG A 190 -5.20 3.97 -19.31
CA ARG A 190 -4.80 2.86 -20.18
C ARG A 190 -3.68 3.36 -21.10
N ARG A 191 -2.45 3.47 -20.60
CA ARG A 191 -1.29 3.42 -21.48
C ARG A 191 -0.91 1.97 -21.72
N GLN A 192 -1.14 1.60 -22.97
CA GLN A 192 -0.93 0.29 -23.58
C GLN A 192 0.47 -0.25 -23.29
N GLN A 193 0.54 -1.48 -22.77
CA GLN A 193 1.69 -2.36 -23.00
C GLN A 193 1.14 -3.69 -23.53
N PRO A 194 1.55 -4.13 -24.74
CA PRO A 194 1.01 -5.30 -25.39
C PRO A 194 1.71 -6.57 -24.87
N GLY A 195 0.94 -7.50 -24.33
CA GLY A 195 1.43 -8.83 -23.97
C GLY A 195 1.12 -9.25 -22.54
N GLY A 196 -0.16 -9.46 -22.24
CA GLY A 196 -0.58 -10.04 -20.96
C GLY A 196 -1.94 -10.70 -21.12
N ARG A 197 -1.94 -11.99 -21.45
CA ARG A 197 -3.12 -12.87 -21.44
C ARG A 197 -3.74 -12.85 -20.03
N GLY A 198 -4.78 -12.04 -19.86
CA GLY A 198 -5.68 -12.06 -18.71
C GLY A 198 -7.09 -11.93 -19.26
N GLY A 199 -7.82 -13.04 -19.27
CA GLY A 199 -9.15 -13.14 -19.86
C GLY A 199 -10.08 -12.06 -19.31
N PHE A 200 -10.48 -11.14 -20.17
CA PHE A 200 -11.71 -10.39 -19.99
C PHE A 200 -12.84 -11.41 -20.05
N GLY A 201 -13.24 -11.90 -18.87
CA GLY A 201 -14.54 -12.52 -18.71
C GLY A 201 -15.55 -11.57 -19.33
N GLN A 202 -16.07 -11.98 -20.49
CA GLN A 202 -17.33 -11.45 -20.99
C GLN A 202 -18.26 -11.48 -19.79
N ARG A 203 -18.65 -10.32 -19.26
CA ARG A 203 -19.83 -10.25 -18.41
C ARG A 203 -20.98 -10.67 -19.33
N ARG A 204 -21.20 -11.98 -19.46
CA ARG A 204 -22.43 -12.52 -20.02
C ARG A 204 -23.53 -11.84 -19.23
N ARG A 205 -24.35 -11.04 -19.93
CA ARG A 205 -25.53 -10.45 -19.31
C ARG A 205 -26.37 -11.62 -18.79
N PRO A 206 -26.98 -11.51 -17.61
CA PRO A 206 -27.90 -12.53 -17.13
C PRO A 206 -28.97 -12.74 -18.21
N ASP A 207 -29.16 -13.99 -18.61
CA ASP A 207 -30.28 -14.39 -19.46
C ASP A 207 -31.59 -14.16 -18.69
N PRO A 208 -32.71 -13.73 -19.31
CA PRO A 208 -34.02 -13.68 -18.66
C PRO A 208 -34.33 -14.94 -17.84
N GLU A 209 -33.96 -16.11 -18.34
CA GLU A 209 -34.20 -17.39 -17.68
C GLU A 209 -33.38 -17.55 -16.39
N GLN A 210 -32.09 -17.17 -16.42
CA GLN A 210 -31.24 -17.14 -15.22
C GLN A 210 -31.66 -16.09 -14.20
N MET A 211 -32.37 -15.05 -14.64
CA MET A 211 -32.85 -13.99 -13.76
C MET A 211 -34.09 -14.43 -12.99
N LEU A 212 -35.00 -15.15 -13.65
CA LEU A 212 -36.15 -15.79 -13.02
C LEU A 212 -35.70 -16.84 -12.01
N GLU A 213 -34.84 -17.78 -12.40
CA GLU A 213 -34.35 -18.85 -11.49
C GLU A 213 -33.73 -18.33 -10.18
N ARG A 214 -33.21 -17.09 -10.17
CA ARG A 214 -32.55 -16.52 -8.99
C ARG A 214 -33.46 -15.70 -8.10
N LEU A 215 -34.63 -15.28 -8.58
CA LEU A 215 -35.43 -14.24 -7.94
C LEU A 215 -36.89 -14.63 -7.77
N ASP A 216 -37.44 -15.37 -8.73
CA ASP A 216 -38.76 -16.02 -8.62
C ASP A 216 -38.67 -17.10 -7.53
N THR A 217 -39.07 -16.71 -6.31
CA THR A 217 -38.90 -17.55 -5.12
C THR A 217 -40.14 -18.40 -4.90
N ASN A 218 -41.31 -17.93 -5.35
CA ASN A 218 -42.57 -18.65 -5.25
C ASN A 218 -42.85 -19.59 -6.45
N GLY A 219 -42.07 -19.49 -7.53
CA GLY A 219 -42.11 -20.37 -8.69
C GLY A 219 -43.29 -20.11 -9.64
N ASP A 220 -43.85 -18.90 -9.64
CA ASP A 220 -45.01 -18.54 -10.46
C ASP A 220 -44.64 -18.08 -11.88
N GLY A 221 -43.34 -18.00 -12.18
CA GLY A 221 -42.81 -17.65 -13.49
C GLY A 221 -42.73 -16.15 -13.76
N VAL A 222 -42.99 -15.31 -12.74
CA VAL A 222 -42.81 -13.86 -12.76
C VAL A 222 -41.94 -13.41 -11.58
N ILE A 223 -41.47 -12.16 -11.59
CA ILE A 223 -40.77 -11.59 -10.44
C ILE A 223 -41.62 -10.49 -9.86
N SER A 224 -42.22 -10.72 -8.70
CA SER A 224 -43.01 -9.70 -8.01
C SER A 224 -42.11 -8.62 -7.39
N LEU A 225 -42.67 -7.43 -7.10
CA LEU A 225 -41.94 -6.37 -6.41
C LEU A 225 -41.38 -6.82 -5.05
N ALA A 226 -42.06 -7.75 -4.37
CA ALA A 226 -41.62 -8.31 -3.09
C ALA A 226 -40.38 -9.22 -3.23
N GLU A 227 -40.16 -9.78 -4.42
CA GLU A 227 -39.04 -10.67 -4.75
C GLU A 227 -37.84 -9.90 -5.34
N ALA A 228 -38.06 -8.68 -5.83
CA ALA A 228 -37.00 -7.82 -6.32
C ALA A 228 -36.06 -7.34 -5.19
N ARG A 229 -34.76 -7.61 -5.30
CA ARG A 229 -33.74 -7.21 -4.31
C ARG A 229 -32.68 -6.26 -4.86
N GLY A 230 -32.24 -5.32 -4.02
CA GLY A 230 -31.08 -4.46 -4.28
C GLY A 230 -31.27 -3.53 -5.49
N PRO A 231 -30.24 -3.36 -6.36
CA PRO A 231 -30.30 -2.45 -7.53
C PRO A 231 -31.39 -2.80 -8.55
N MET A 232 -32.07 -3.93 -8.38
CA MET A 232 -33.18 -4.34 -9.21
C MET A 232 -34.47 -3.57 -8.88
N ILE A 233 -34.66 -3.12 -7.63
CA ILE A 233 -35.85 -2.34 -7.24
C ILE A 233 -35.92 -1.05 -8.07
N ASP A 234 -34.78 -0.38 -8.25
CA ASP A 234 -34.70 0.84 -9.06
C ASP A 234 -35.00 0.57 -10.53
N ARG A 235 -34.64 -0.62 -11.03
CA ARG A 235 -34.85 -1.02 -12.41
C ARG A 235 -36.22 -1.62 -12.66
N PHE A 236 -36.88 -2.11 -11.61
CA PHE A 236 -38.19 -2.73 -11.66
C PHE A 236 -39.19 -1.81 -12.37
N LYS A 237 -39.25 -0.54 -11.93
CA LYS A 237 -40.09 0.51 -12.53
C LYS A 237 -39.78 0.81 -14.01
N THR A 238 -38.60 0.43 -14.49
CA THR A 238 -38.19 0.63 -15.89
C THR A 238 -38.45 -0.61 -16.75
N MET A 239 -38.57 -1.79 -16.12
CA MET A 239 -38.79 -3.07 -16.79
C MET A 239 -40.27 -3.46 -16.84
N ASP A 240 -41.03 -3.11 -15.79
CA ASP A 240 -42.48 -3.30 -15.67
C ASP A 240 -43.19 -2.30 -16.59
N ALA A 241 -43.64 -2.79 -17.74
CA ALA A 241 -44.14 -1.94 -18.82
C ALA A 241 -45.64 -1.71 -18.70
N ASP A 242 -46.38 -2.67 -18.14
CA ASP A 242 -47.82 -2.59 -17.91
C ASP A 242 -48.19 -2.07 -16.51
N ASN A 243 -47.20 -1.90 -15.61
CA ASN A 243 -47.35 -1.46 -14.23
C ASN A 243 -48.27 -2.36 -13.40
N ASP A 244 -48.26 -3.66 -13.68
CA ASP A 244 -49.02 -4.64 -12.91
C ASP A 244 -48.34 -5.01 -11.56
N GLY A 245 -47.11 -4.53 -11.33
CA GLY A 245 -46.36 -4.76 -10.10
C GLY A 245 -45.57 -6.07 -10.09
N SER A 246 -45.43 -6.72 -11.23
CA SER A 246 -44.63 -7.93 -11.48
C SER A 246 -43.79 -7.78 -12.76
N LEU A 247 -42.75 -8.61 -12.92
CA LEU A 247 -41.99 -8.69 -14.17
C LEU A 247 -42.21 -10.06 -14.81
N SER A 248 -42.91 -10.06 -15.93
CA SER A 248 -43.11 -11.26 -16.74
C SER A 248 -41.89 -11.61 -17.58
N ARG A 249 -41.80 -12.87 -18.04
CA ARG A 249 -40.73 -13.31 -18.95
C ARG A 249 -40.63 -12.43 -20.21
N ASN A 250 -41.79 -12.06 -20.75
CA ASN A 250 -41.88 -11.25 -21.96
C ASN A 250 -41.35 -9.83 -21.75
N GLU A 251 -41.62 -9.21 -20.60
CA GLU A 251 -41.12 -7.88 -20.28
C GLU A 251 -39.62 -7.85 -20.03
N LEU A 252 -39.09 -8.87 -19.35
CA LEU A 252 -37.65 -9.07 -19.21
C LEU A 252 -37.00 -9.18 -20.58
N GLN A 253 -37.52 -10.05 -21.45
CA GLN A 253 -36.99 -10.25 -22.80
C GLN A 253 -37.04 -8.97 -23.64
N GLN A 254 -38.17 -8.28 -23.67
CA GLN A 254 -38.30 -7.01 -24.40
C GLN A 254 -37.34 -5.94 -23.87
N HIS A 255 -37.15 -5.85 -22.56
CA HIS A 255 -36.20 -4.91 -21.97
C HIS A 255 -34.75 -5.26 -22.34
N PHE A 256 -34.38 -6.54 -22.38
CA PHE A 256 -33.06 -6.98 -22.82
C PHE A 256 -32.82 -6.73 -24.31
N GLU A 257 -33.83 -6.95 -25.16
CA GLU A 257 -33.81 -6.69 -26.60
C GLU A 257 -33.72 -5.20 -26.92
N ARG A 258 -34.51 -4.34 -26.24
CA ARG A 258 -34.41 -2.88 -26.37
C ARG A 258 -33.02 -2.35 -25.99
N ARG A 259 -32.30 -3.07 -25.12
CA ARG A 259 -30.96 -2.72 -24.66
C ARG A 259 -29.84 -3.39 -25.45
N SER A 260 -30.16 -4.35 -26.33
CA SER A 260 -29.23 -4.90 -27.32
C SER A 260 -29.31 -4.11 -28.64
N SER A 261 -30.48 -3.61 -29.02
CA SER A 261 -30.69 -2.81 -30.25
C SER A 261 -30.22 -1.36 -30.17
N ARG A 262 -30.04 -0.81 -28.96
CA ARG A 262 -29.46 0.54 -28.74
C ARG A 262 -27.91 0.55 -28.82
N ARG A 263 -27.34 -0.31 -29.65
CA ARG A 263 -25.89 -0.48 -29.77
C ARG A 263 -25.44 -0.39 -31.21
#